data_AF-A0A7J9Z0H9-F1
#
_entry.id   AF-A0A7J9Z0H9-F1
#
_cell.length_a   1.000
_cell.length_b   1.000
_cell.length_c   1.000
_cell.angle_alpha   90.00
_cell.angle_beta   90.00
_cell.angle_gamma   90.00
#
_symmetry.space_group_name_H-M   'P 1'
#
loop_
_entity.id
_entity.type
_entity.pdbx_description
1 polymer ?
#
loop_
_entity_poly.entity_id
_entity_poly.type
_entity_poly.pdbx_seq_one_letter_code
_entity_poly.pdbx_strand_id
1 'polypeptide(L)'
;MREITEIVDLPDAAVQPLVHPLDLRDARQPFRRSQLIGMLASPAVGVCVAALIWFVSSGYVGPLVAGCAIVGFGALAGHLAREQAWAYIPRKRQDRRRALPLAWELGSALVLGVVLAVALILVVVRLARPDLTPDVREYTFGMGVAVGLLLAGDVVVTLVRGGGRRALRTTAGLLAVAACLVAAYVTLFDTAGSATSSTVVAGIVSMLVVGAGVGVWKYVEYRRRAVAR
;
A
#
# COMPACT_ATOMS: atom_id res chain seq x y z
N MET A 1 33.67 13.77 25.11
CA MET A 1 32.20 13.79 24.91
C MET A 1 31.96 14.41 23.54
N ARG A 2 31.27 13.74 22.61
CA ARG A 2 30.89 14.35 21.32
C ARG A 2 29.75 15.32 21.61
N GLU A 3 30.00 16.62 21.43
CA GLU A 3 28.93 17.61 21.36
C GLU A 3 27.97 17.17 20.26
N ILE A 4 26.74 16.84 20.67
CA ILE A 4 25.63 16.68 19.75
C ILE A 4 25.28 18.11 19.38
N THR A 5 25.87 18.61 18.30
CA THR A 5 25.46 19.87 17.70
C THR A 5 23.98 19.76 17.38
N GLU A 6 23.17 20.58 18.04
CA GLU A 6 21.75 20.75 17.75
C GLU A 6 21.66 21.47 16.40
N ILE A 7 21.69 20.69 15.32
CA ILE A 7 21.74 21.20 13.94
C ILE A 7 20.40 21.85 13.53
N VAL A 8 19.36 21.73 14.34
CA VAL A 8 18.01 22.21 14.01
C VAL A 8 17.41 22.98 15.17
N ASP A 9 16.92 24.18 14.85
CA ASP A 9 16.21 25.06 15.76
C ASP A 9 14.87 24.40 16.17
N LEU A 10 14.85 23.83 17.37
CA LEU A 10 13.67 23.16 17.92
C LEU A 10 12.76 24.21 18.60
N PRO A 11 11.42 24.05 18.52
CA PRO A 11 10.51 24.87 19.30
C PRO A 11 10.86 24.85 20.79
N ASP A 12 10.64 25.98 21.48
CA ASP A 12 10.92 26.10 22.91
C ASP A 12 10.26 24.96 23.70
N ALA A 13 11.06 24.28 24.52
CA ALA A 13 10.64 23.14 25.31
C ALA A 13 9.64 23.53 26.42
N ALA A 14 9.64 24.79 26.87
CA ALA A 14 8.68 25.28 27.85
C ALA A 14 7.26 25.41 27.26
N VAL A 15 7.15 25.68 25.96
CA VAL A 15 5.87 25.87 25.26
C VAL A 15 5.42 24.57 24.59
N GLN A 16 6.34 23.82 23.96
CA GLN A 16 6.04 22.59 23.24
C GLN A 16 7.02 21.47 23.63
N PRO A 17 6.69 20.66 24.67
CA PRO A 17 7.62 19.65 25.19
C PRO A 17 7.87 18.51 24.19
N LEU A 18 6.84 18.10 23.44
CA LEU A 18 6.91 17.06 22.42
C LEU A 18 6.71 17.64 21.01
N VAL A 19 7.60 17.26 20.10
CA VAL A 19 7.71 17.78 18.74
C VAL A 19 7.46 16.65 17.74
N HIS A 20 6.74 16.94 16.66
CA HIS A 20 6.53 16.03 15.55
C HIS A 20 7.33 16.49 14.32
N PRO A 21 7.79 15.60 13.41
CA PRO A 21 8.49 15.97 12.18
C PRO A 21 7.74 16.93 11.25
N LEU A 22 6.44 17.13 11.48
CA LEU A 22 5.64 18.10 10.74
C LEU A 22 5.82 19.53 11.24
N ASP A 23 6.31 19.72 12.46
CA ASP A 23 6.48 21.03 13.07
C ASP A 23 7.79 21.67 12.55
N LEU A 24 8.83 20.86 12.32
CA LEU A 24 10.14 21.30 11.83
C LEU A 24 10.21 21.37 10.31
N ARG A 25 10.72 22.46 9.74
CA ARG A 25 10.81 22.63 8.28
C ARG A 25 11.71 21.55 7.64
N ASP A 26 12.84 21.24 8.26
CA ASP A 26 13.82 20.30 7.72
C ASP A 26 13.37 18.84 7.83
N ALA A 27 12.61 18.49 8.88
CA ALA A 27 12.09 17.15 9.07
C ALA A 27 10.82 16.85 8.24
N ARG A 28 10.13 17.88 7.74
CA ARG A 28 8.89 17.72 6.95
C ARG A 28 9.13 16.90 5.68
N GLN A 29 10.12 17.28 4.88
CA GLN A 29 10.34 16.62 3.58
C GLN A 29 10.62 15.12 3.68
N PRO A 30 11.58 14.64 4.51
CA PRO A 30 11.81 13.21 4.68
C PRO A 30 10.58 12.49 5.27
N PHE A 31 9.84 13.16 6.17
CA PHE A 31 8.59 12.61 6.69
C PHE A 31 7.54 12.40 5.59
N ARG A 32 7.33 13.40 4.73
CA ARG A 32 6.40 13.32 3.60
C ARG A 32 6.80 12.21 2.62
N ARG A 33 8.09 12.11 2.29
CA ARG A 33 8.63 11.04 1.43
C ARG A 33 8.38 9.66 2.04
N SER A 34 8.69 9.48 3.33
CA SER A 34 8.44 8.21 4.01
C SER A 34 6.99 7.77 3.92
N GLN A 35 6.07 8.74 3.95
CA GLN A 35 4.65 8.47 3.93
C GLN A 35 4.12 8.13 2.53
N LEU A 36 4.59 8.85 1.50
CA LEU A 36 4.30 8.54 0.11
C LEU A 36 4.85 7.16 -0.29
N ILE A 37 6.12 6.90 0.04
CA ILE A 37 6.76 5.61 -0.25
C ILE A 37 6.00 4.49 0.45
N GLY A 38 5.62 4.66 1.72
CA GLY A 38 4.84 3.65 2.45
C GLY A 38 3.48 3.33 1.83
N MET A 39 2.89 4.26 1.07
CA MET A 39 1.61 4.05 0.36
C MET A 39 1.82 3.39 -0.99
N LEU A 40 2.80 3.86 -1.76
CA LEU A 40 3.16 3.27 -3.05
C LEU A 40 3.71 1.85 -2.88
N ALA A 41 4.35 1.55 -1.75
CA ALA A 41 4.82 0.22 -1.37
C ALA A 41 3.76 -0.62 -0.63
N SER A 42 2.48 -0.31 -0.79
CA SER A 42 1.42 -1.12 -0.23
C SER A 42 1.31 -2.47 -0.97
N PRO A 43 0.88 -3.55 -0.29
CA PRO A 43 0.71 -4.84 -0.93
C PRO A 43 -0.21 -4.77 -2.15
N ALA A 44 -1.30 -4.00 -2.06
CA ALA A 44 -2.24 -3.78 -3.16
C ALA A 44 -1.56 -3.19 -4.42
N VAL A 45 -0.73 -2.15 -4.25
CA VAL A 45 0.04 -1.58 -5.38
C VAL A 45 1.03 -2.60 -5.93
N GLY A 46 1.68 -3.39 -5.07
CA GLY A 46 2.56 -4.48 -5.49
C GLY A 46 1.86 -5.50 -6.39
N VAL A 47 0.65 -5.93 -6.02
CA VAL A 47 -0.16 -6.85 -6.83
C VAL A 47 -0.60 -6.21 -8.15
N CYS A 48 -1.02 -4.94 -8.13
CA CYS A 48 -1.36 -4.21 -9.35
C CYS A 48 -0.17 -4.14 -10.31
N VAL A 49 1.04 -3.84 -9.82
CA VAL A 49 2.23 -3.77 -10.66
C VAL A 49 2.64 -5.17 -11.15
N ALA A 50 2.52 -6.20 -10.31
CA ALA A 50 2.71 -7.58 -10.75
C ALA A 50 1.77 -7.92 -11.91
N ALA A 51 0.49 -7.60 -11.78
CA ALA A 51 -0.49 -7.82 -12.84
C ALA A 51 -0.13 -7.08 -14.14
N LEU A 52 0.34 -5.83 -14.04
CA LEU A 52 0.79 -5.07 -15.21
C LEU A 52 2.03 -5.68 -15.88
N ILE A 53 3.01 -6.13 -15.09
CA ILE A 53 4.25 -6.72 -15.60
C ILE A 53 3.99 -8.09 -16.22
N TRP A 54 3.03 -8.84 -15.69
CA TRP A 54 2.62 -10.12 -16.24
C TRP A 54 2.22 -9.99 -17.71
N PHE A 55 1.47 -8.94 -18.05
CA PHE A 55 1.07 -8.69 -19.43
C PHE A 55 2.25 -8.46 -20.37
N VAL A 56 3.37 -7.97 -19.87
CA VAL A 56 4.58 -7.72 -20.66
C VAL A 56 5.46 -8.97 -20.74
N SER A 57 5.57 -9.72 -19.64
CA SER A 57 6.51 -10.84 -19.54
C SER A 57 5.95 -12.19 -19.94
N SER A 58 4.61 -12.37 -19.95
CA SER A 58 3.92 -13.64 -20.27
C SER A 58 4.44 -14.86 -19.48
N GLY A 59 4.97 -14.64 -18.27
CA GLY A 59 5.60 -15.68 -17.45
C GLY A 59 5.53 -15.37 -15.96
N TYR A 60 5.63 -16.41 -15.12
CA TYR A 60 5.28 -16.35 -13.69
C TYR A 60 6.26 -15.63 -12.78
N VAL A 61 7.54 -15.65 -13.12
CA VAL A 61 8.58 -15.20 -12.19
C VAL A 61 8.70 -13.68 -12.16
N GLY A 62 8.73 -13.01 -13.32
CA GLY A 62 8.92 -11.55 -13.41
C GLY A 62 7.90 -10.73 -12.61
N PRO A 63 6.59 -11.01 -12.74
CA PRO A 63 5.52 -10.33 -12.00
C PRO A 63 5.66 -10.46 -10.48
N LEU A 64 5.91 -11.68 -10.01
CA LEU A 64 6.10 -11.96 -8.59
C LEU A 64 7.32 -11.23 -8.02
N VAL A 65 8.45 -11.32 -8.72
CA VAL A 65 9.69 -10.64 -8.30
C VAL A 65 9.47 -9.13 -8.25
N ALA A 66 8.83 -8.54 -9.26
CA ALA A 66 8.61 -7.10 -9.30
C ALA A 66 7.64 -6.62 -8.22
N GLY A 67 6.51 -7.32 -8.02
CA GLY A 67 5.56 -7.00 -6.96
C GLY A 67 6.20 -7.08 -5.57
N CYS A 68 6.94 -8.16 -5.30
CA CYS A 68 7.69 -8.35 -4.06
C CYS A 68 8.78 -7.30 -3.87
N ALA A 69 9.52 -6.96 -4.94
CA ALA A 69 10.58 -5.95 -4.89
C ALA A 69 10.02 -4.56 -4.54
N ILE A 70 8.92 -4.13 -5.18
CA ILE A 70 8.30 -2.83 -4.89
C ILE A 70 7.85 -2.76 -3.44
N VAL A 71 7.22 -3.81 -2.94
CA VAL A 71 6.73 -3.85 -1.57
C VAL A 71 7.89 -3.90 -0.57
N GLY A 72 8.90 -4.75 -0.81
CA GLY A 72 10.05 -4.95 0.07
C GLY A 72 10.98 -3.74 0.11
N PHE A 73 11.50 -3.33 -1.05
CA PHE A 73 12.38 -2.17 -1.14
C PHE A 73 11.65 -0.88 -0.81
N GLY A 74 10.37 -0.75 -1.17
CA GLY A 74 9.56 0.39 -0.79
C GLY A 74 9.34 0.45 0.73
N ALA A 75 9.07 -0.68 1.40
CA ALA A 75 8.99 -0.71 2.86
C ALA A 75 10.32 -0.29 3.52
N LEU A 76 11.45 -0.79 2.99
CA LEU A 76 12.78 -0.41 3.48
C LEU A 76 13.07 1.08 3.27
N ALA A 77 12.84 1.61 2.07
CA ALA A 77 13.04 3.03 1.75
C ALA A 77 12.12 3.93 2.59
N GLY A 78 10.86 3.52 2.80
CA GLY A 78 9.94 4.21 3.68
C GLY A 78 10.39 4.21 5.14
N HIS A 79 11.01 3.11 5.60
CA HIS A 79 11.58 3.02 6.93
C HIS A 79 12.77 3.97 7.10
N LEU A 80 13.73 3.95 6.16
CA LEU A 80 14.92 4.81 6.19
C LEU A 80 14.55 6.30 6.17
N ALA A 81 13.64 6.69 5.27
CA ALA A 81 13.16 8.08 5.20
C ALA A 81 12.44 8.51 6.48
N ARG A 82 11.72 7.59 7.14
CA ARG A 82 11.08 7.86 8.43
C ARG A 82 12.12 8.02 9.53
N GLU A 83 13.13 7.17 9.60
CA GLU A 83 14.21 7.32 10.57
C GLU A 83 14.95 8.63 10.41
N GLN A 84 15.27 9.01 9.17
CA GLN A 84 15.86 10.29 8.85
C GLN A 84 15.01 11.46 9.34
N ALA A 85 13.68 11.41 9.13
CA ALA A 85 12.77 12.44 9.62
C ALA A 85 12.77 12.58 11.16
N TRP A 86 12.85 11.46 11.87
CA TRP A 86 12.90 11.45 13.34
C TRP A 86 14.29 11.75 13.91
N ALA A 87 15.35 11.59 13.13
CA ALA A 87 16.72 11.89 13.56
C ALA A 87 16.93 13.38 13.87
N TYR A 88 16.15 14.26 13.25
CA TYR A 88 16.12 15.70 13.53
C TYR A 88 15.55 16.05 14.91
N ILE A 89 14.89 15.11 15.61
CA ILE A 89 14.25 15.36 16.91
C ILE A 89 14.90 14.46 17.97
N PRO A 90 15.43 15.01 19.08
CA PRO A 90 15.96 14.22 20.18
C PRO A 90 14.94 13.21 20.71
N ARG A 91 15.36 11.97 20.99
CA ARG A 91 14.47 10.85 21.34
C ARG A 91 13.47 11.16 22.46
N LYS A 92 13.88 11.95 23.46
CA LYS A 92 13.05 12.35 24.62
C LYS A 92 11.94 13.35 24.26
N ARG A 93 12.05 14.07 23.14
CA ARG A 93 11.09 15.08 22.67
C ARG A 93 10.22 14.58 21.51
N GLN A 94 10.28 13.31 21.13
CA GLN A 94 9.55 12.79 19.97
C GLN A 94 8.08 12.50 20.29
N ASP A 95 7.15 13.24 19.66
CA ASP A 95 5.72 12.91 19.73
C ASP A 95 5.34 11.80 18.73
N ARG A 96 5.64 10.54 19.05
CA ARG A 96 5.30 9.41 18.16
C ARG A 96 3.82 9.04 18.13
N ARG A 97 3.00 9.59 19.05
CA ARG A 97 1.59 9.20 19.21
C ARG A 97 0.63 10.23 18.60
N ARG A 98 1.13 11.38 18.17
CA ARG A 98 0.33 12.40 17.49
C ARG A 98 -0.43 11.81 16.30
N ALA A 99 -1.74 12.05 16.28
CA ALA A 99 -2.55 11.81 15.10
C ALA A 99 -2.14 12.79 13.98
N LEU A 100 -2.16 12.33 12.73
CA LEU A 100 -1.84 13.19 11.61
C LEU A 100 -2.99 14.17 11.37
N PRO A 101 -2.70 15.37 10.84
CA PRO A 101 -3.75 16.30 10.41
C PRO A 101 -4.66 15.63 9.37
N LEU A 102 -5.97 15.85 9.47
CA LEU A 102 -6.98 15.22 8.62
C LEU A 102 -6.74 15.48 7.12
N ALA A 103 -6.28 16.67 6.75
CA ALA A 103 -5.91 16.99 5.36
C ALA A 103 -4.76 16.11 4.84
N TRP A 104 -3.78 15.80 5.70
CA TRP A 104 -2.66 14.92 5.34
C TRP A 104 -3.12 13.48 5.21
N GLU A 105 -4.03 13.04 6.08
CA GLU A 105 -4.63 11.71 6.00
C GLU A 105 -5.45 11.54 4.71
N LEU A 106 -6.32 12.51 4.40
CA LEU A 106 -7.15 12.50 3.18
C LEU A 106 -6.30 12.57 1.91
N GLY A 107 -5.36 13.51 1.82
CA GLY A 107 -4.52 13.66 0.62
C GLY A 107 -3.74 12.39 0.34
N SER A 108 -3.28 11.71 1.38
CA SER A 108 -2.52 10.48 1.26
C SER A 108 -3.38 9.27 0.85
N ALA A 109 -4.63 9.22 1.30
CA ALA A 109 -5.60 8.21 0.88
C ALA A 109 -6.05 8.42 -0.57
N LEU A 110 -6.25 9.68 -0.97
CA LEU A 110 -6.60 10.06 -2.32
C LEU A 110 -5.50 9.66 -3.31
N VAL A 111 -4.23 9.92 -3.00
CA VAL A 111 -3.10 9.48 -3.83
C VAL A 111 -3.09 7.97 -4.02
N LEU A 112 -3.25 7.19 -2.93
CA LEU A 112 -3.32 5.72 -3.03
C LEU A 112 -4.52 5.27 -3.88
N GLY A 113 -5.70 5.86 -3.65
CA GLY A 113 -6.92 5.57 -4.40
C GLY A 113 -6.76 5.85 -5.89
N VAL A 114 -6.17 7.00 -6.25
CA VAL A 114 -5.87 7.36 -7.64
C VAL A 114 -4.88 6.38 -8.27
N VAL A 115 -3.80 6.01 -7.58
CA VAL A 115 -2.81 5.05 -8.11
C VAL A 115 -3.45 3.69 -8.36
N LEU A 116 -4.27 3.19 -7.42
CA LEU A 116 -4.98 1.93 -7.59
C LEU A 116 -6.02 2.01 -8.70
N ALA A 117 -6.77 3.10 -8.79
CA ALA A 117 -7.76 3.31 -9.86
C ALA A 117 -7.09 3.33 -11.23
N VAL A 118 -5.99 4.08 -11.40
CA VAL A 118 -5.22 4.12 -12.65
C VAL A 118 -4.70 2.73 -13.01
N ALA A 119 -4.12 2.01 -12.04
CA ALA A 119 -3.61 0.66 -12.30
C ALA A 119 -4.72 -0.31 -12.71
N LEU A 120 -5.89 -0.26 -12.06
CA LEU A 120 -7.04 -1.08 -12.41
C LEU A 120 -7.65 -0.71 -13.76
N ILE A 121 -7.74 0.58 -14.09
CA ILE A 121 -8.18 1.03 -15.40
C ILE A 121 -7.23 0.49 -16.47
N LEU A 122 -5.91 0.55 -16.26
CA LEU A 122 -4.94 -0.02 -17.20
C LEU A 122 -5.14 -1.53 -17.36
N VAL A 123 -5.42 -2.25 -16.28
CA VAL A 123 -5.75 -3.68 -16.31
C VAL A 123 -7.03 -3.92 -17.13
N VAL A 124 -8.11 -3.19 -16.88
CA VAL A 124 -9.40 -3.32 -17.60
C VAL A 124 -9.23 -3.00 -19.08
N VAL A 125 -8.61 -1.87 -19.42
CA VAL A 125 -8.36 -1.46 -20.81
C VAL A 125 -7.52 -2.51 -21.54
N ARG A 126 -6.56 -3.13 -20.85
CA ARG A 126 -5.76 -4.20 -21.46
C ARG A 126 -6.57 -5.47 -21.67
N LEU A 127 -7.37 -5.89 -20.68
CA LEU A 127 -8.24 -7.06 -20.75
C LEU A 127 -9.29 -6.97 -21.86
N ALA A 128 -9.74 -5.75 -22.19
CA ALA A 128 -10.68 -5.50 -23.27
C ALA A 128 -10.10 -5.70 -24.68
N ARG A 129 -8.77 -5.89 -24.82
CA ARG A 129 -8.17 -6.11 -26.14
C ARG A 129 -8.27 -7.58 -26.57
N PRO A 130 -8.61 -7.86 -27.84
CA PRO A 130 -8.89 -9.21 -28.34
C PRO A 130 -7.63 -10.08 -28.57
N ASP A 131 -6.44 -9.50 -28.49
CA ASP A 131 -5.13 -10.14 -28.75
C ASP A 131 -4.60 -10.99 -27.58
N LEU A 132 -5.32 -11.07 -26.47
CA LEU A 132 -4.90 -11.81 -25.28
C LEU A 132 -5.43 -13.24 -25.27
N THR A 133 -4.54 -14.19 -24.97
CA THR A 133 -4.92 -15.58 -24.71
C THR A 133 -5.86 -15.66 -23.49
N PRO A 134 -6.82 -16.61 -23.48
CA PRO A 134 -7.78 -16.76 -22.38
C PRO A 134 -7.10 -16.91 -21.00
N ASP A 135 -6.03 -17.69 -20.92
CA ASP A 135 -5.30 -17.96 -19.69
C ASP A 135 -4.73 -16.69 -19.02
N VAL A 136 -4.17 -15.78 -19.83
CA VAL A 136 -3.60 -14.52 -19.34
C VAL A 136 -4.71 -13.60 -18.81
N ARG A 137 -5.86 -13.62 -19.48
CA ARG A 137 -7.03 -12.82 -19.13
C ARG A 137 -7.61 -13.27 -17.79
N GLU A 138 -7.79 -14.58 -17.62
CA GLU A 138 -8.31 -15.22 -16.42
C GLU A 138 -7.38 -15.05 -15.21
N TYR A 139 -6.07 -15.28 -15.40
CA TYR A 139 -5.08 -15.10 -14.35
C TYR A 139 -5.05 -13.65 -13.85
N THR A 140 -5.09 -12.68 -14.77
CA THR A 140 -5.04 -11.26 -14.40
C THR A 140 -6.33 -10.78 -13.75
N PHE A 141 -7.49 -11.29 -14.18
CA PHE A 141 -8.74 -11.07 -13.47
C PHE A 141 -8.65 -11.58 -12.02
N GLY A 142 -8.11 -12.80 -11.82
CA GLY A 142 -7.86 -13.35 -10.48
C GLY A 142 -6.95 -12.47 -9.62
N MET A 143 -5.90 -11.88 -10.20
CA MET A 143 -5.04 -10.92 -9.49
C MET A 143 -5.82 -9.65 -9.08
N GLY A 144 -6.67 -9.13 -9.96
CA GLY A 144 -7.55 -8.00 -9.64
C GLY A 144 -8.49 -8.30 -8.47
N VAL A 145 -9.09 -9.50 -8.47
CA VAL A 145 -9.96 -9.96 -7.37
C VAL A 145 -9.19 -10.02 -6.05
N ALA A 146 -7.94 -10.51 -6.08
CA ALA A 146 -7.09 -10.53 -4.90
C ALA A 146 -6.81 -9.12 -4.35
N VAL A 147 -6.63 -8.10 -5.21
CA VAL A 147 -6.52 -6.69 -4.77
C VAL A 147 -7.78 -6.24 -4.03
N GLY A 148 -8.96 -6.56 -4.57
CA GLY A 148 -10.24 -6.28 -3.91
C GLY A 148 -10.36 -6.93 -2.53
N LEU A 149 -9.99 -8.21 -2.43
CA LEU A 149 -9.99 -8.94 -1.15
C LEU A 149 -9.01 -8.35 -0.13
N LEU A 150 -7.81 -7.96 -0.56
CA LEU A 150 -6.82 -7.33 0.32
C LEU A 150 -7.33 -5.99 0.87
N LEU A 151 -7.98 -5.18 0.02
CA LEU A 151 -8.58 -3.91 0.45
C LEU A 151 -9.77 -4.13 1.39
N ALA A 152 -10.63 -5.11 1.10
CA ALA A 152 -11.74 -5.49 1.97
C ALA A 152 -11.24 -5.94 3.36
N GLY A 153 -10.19 -6.78 3.38
CA GLY A 153 -9.54 -7.21 4.61
C GLY A 153 -8.98 -6.04 5.42
N ASP A 154 -8.34 -5.05 4.76
CA ASP A 154 -7.81 -3.87 5.44
C ASP A 154 -8.93 -3.00 6.06
N VAL A 155 -10.07 -2.85 5.35
CA VAL A 155 -11.28 -2.19 5.89
C VAL A 155 -11.78 -2.91 7.14
N VAL A 156 -11.95 -4.23 7.07
CA VAL A 156 -12.46 -5.05 8.18
C VAL A 156 -11.52 -4.98 9.39
N VAL A 157 -10.21 -5.18 9.18
CA VAL A 157 -9.21 -5.08 10.26
C VAL A 157 -9.22 -3.71 10.91
N THR A 158 -9.40 -2.65 10.10
CA THR A 158 -9.43 -1.28 10.61
C THR A 158 -10.71 -0.96 11.40
N LEU A 159 -11.85 -1.51 10.98
CA LEU A 159 -13.13 -1.44 11.70
C LEU A 159 -13.05 -2.18 13.04
N VAL A 160 -12.56 -3.42 13.02
CA VAL A 160 -12.43 -4.28 14.23
C VAL A 160 -11.48 -3.66 15.26
N ARG A 161 -10.44 -2.94 14.81
CA ARG A 161 -9.50 -2.24 15.70
C ARG A 161 -10.01 -0.87 16.20
N GLY A 162 -11.29 -0.55 16.02
CA GLY A 162 -11.89 0.70 16.51
C GLY A 162 -11.44 1.95 15.76
N GLY A 163 -10.82 1.80 14.59
CA GLY A 163 -10.28 2.89 13.78
C GLY A 163 -11.33 3.53 12.86
N GLY A 164 -12.49 3.94 13.38
CA GLY A 164 -13.64 4.37 12.57
C GLY A 164 -13.33 5.41 11.47
N ARG A 165 -12.49 6.41 11.75
CA ARG A 165 -12.01 7.39 10.73
C ARG A 165 -11.08 6.79 9.69
N ARG A 166 -10.32 5.75 10.06
CA ARG A 166 -9.37 5.05 9.21
C ARG A 166 -10.07 3.99 8.34
N ALA A 167 -11.27 3.55 8.72
CA ALA A 167 -12.14 2.69 7.90
C ALA A 167 -12.76 3.46 6.72
N LEU A 168 -13.22 4.70 6.95
CA LEU A 168 -13.68 5.62 5.88
C LEU A 168 -12.59 5.92 4.83
N ARG A 169 -11.31 5.75 5.19
CA ARG A 169 -10.15 5.94 4.31
C ARG A 169 -10.05 4.86 3.23
N THR A 170 -10.42 3.63 3.57
CA THR A 170 -10.27 2.45 2.69
C THR A 170 -11.55 2.15 1.92
N THR A 171 -12.71 2.69 2.32
CA THR A 171 -13.99 2.50 1.62
C THR A 171 -14.01 3.13 0.22
N ALA A 172 -13.43 4.31 0.01
CA ALA A 172 -13.37 4.92 -1.32
C ALA A 172 -12.51 4.11 -2.31
N GLY A 173 -11.35 3.62 -1.84
CA GLY A 173 -10.52 2.70 -2.61
C GLY A 173 -11.23 1.38 -2.88
N LEU A 174 -11.91 0.83 -1.87
CA LEU A 174 -12.73 -0.38 -2.01
C LEU A 174 -13.84 -0.21 -3.05
N LEU A 175 -14.57 0.90 -3.04
CA LEU A 175 -15.62 1.19 -4.02
C LEU A 175 -15.06 1.32 -5.44
N ALA A 176 -13.92 2.00 -5.61
CA ALA A 176 -13.26 2.11 -6.91
C ALA A 176 -12.82 0.72 -7.42
N VAL A 177 -12.27 -0.12 -6.54
CA VAL A 177 -11.86 -1.48 -6.89
C VAL A 177 -13.06 -2.38 -7.18
N ALA A 178 -14.12 -2.29 -6.39
CA ALA A 178 -15.37 -3.02 -6.62
C ALA A 178 -16.00 -2.62 -7.96
N ALA A 179 -16.07 -1.32 -8.27
CA ALA A 179 -16.57 -0.83 -9.55
C ALA A 179 -15.71 -1.33 -10.73
N CYS A 180 -14.38 -1.30 -10.62
CA CYS A 180 -13.49 -1.82 -11.64
C CYS A 180 -13.61 -3.34 -11.81
N LEU A 181 -13.79 -4.09 -10.72
CA LEU A 181 -13.99 -5.55 -10.77
C LEU A 181 -15.33 -5.92 -11.39
N VAL A 182 -16.39 -5.19 -11.08
CA VAL A 182 -17.71 -5.38 -11.71
C VAL A 182 -17.63 -5.06 -13.20
N ALA A 183 -17.00 -3.93 -13.58
CA ALA A 183 -16.79 -3.59 -14.98
C ALA A 183 -15.96 -4.66 -15.70
N ALA A 184 -14.86 -5.12 -15.10
CA ALA A 184 -14.04 -6.20 -15.64
C ALA A 184 -14.85 -7.50 -15.81
N TYR A 185 -15.65 -7.88 -14.80
CA TYR A 185 -16.48 -9.07 -14.83
C TYR A 185 -17.50 -9.02 -15.98
N VAL A 186 -18.22 -7.91 -16.14
CA VAL A 186 -19.17 -7.70 -17.24
C VAL A 186 -18.45 -7.77 -18.59
N THR A 187 -17.29 -7.11 -18.75
CA THR A 187 -16.55 -7.16 -20.02
C THR A 187 -15.94 -8.52 -20.37
N LEU A 188 -15.64 -9.35 -19.37
CA LEU A 188 -15.02 -10.66 -19.57
C LEU A 188 -16.04 -11.78 -19.78
N PHE A 189 -17.06 -11.83 -18.91
CA PHE A 189 -17.91 -13.01 -18.71
C PHE A 189 -19.30 -12.88 -19.34
N ASP A 190 -19.67 -11.71 -19.86
CA ASP A 190 -20.86 -11.57 -20.71
C ASP A 190 -20.62 -12.18 -22.11
N THR A 191 -19.35 -12.45 -22.47
CA THR A 191 -18.95 -13.09 -23.75
C THR A 191 -18.46 -14.54 -23.64
N ALA A 192 -18.19 -15.07 -22.45
CA ALA A 192 -17.60 -16.40 -22.26
C ALA A 192 -18.24 -17.14 -21.08
N GLY A 193 -18.90 -18.27 -21.37
CA GLY A 193 -19.67 -19.06 -20.41
C GLY A 193 -18.87 -19.60 -19.20
N SER A 194 -19.59 -19.72 -18.07
CA SER A 194 -19.25 -20.34 -16.78
C SER A 194 -17.81 -20.16 -16.27
N ALA A 195 -17.65 -19.14 -15.43
CA ALA A 195 -16.44 -18.64 -14.79
C ALA A 195 -15.88 -19.52 -13.64
N THR A 196 -15.41 -20.73 -13.95
CA THR A 196 -14.63 -21.52 -12.96
C THR A 196 -13.42 -22.19 -13.60
N SER A 197 -12.55 -21.39 -14.21
CA SER A 197 -11.25 -21.88 -14.72
C SER A 197 -10.20 -21.94 -13.61
N SER A 198 -9.38 -22.99 -13.60
CA SER A 198 -8.33 -23.25 -12.60
C SER A 198 -7.25 -22.17 -12.54
N THR A 199 -7.05 -21.44 -13.64
CA THR A 199 -6.11 -20.32 -13.80
C THR A 199 -6.54 -19.08 -12.98
N VAL A 200 -7.85 -18.79 -12.90
CA VAL A 200 -8.40 -17.70 -12.06
C VAL A 200 -8.09 -17.98 -10.59
N VAL A 201 -8.31 -19.23 -10.16
CA VAL A 201 -8.04 -19.67 -8.79
C VAL A 201 -6.55 -19.59 -8.49
N ALA A 202 -5.68 -20.00 -9.42
CA ALA A 202 -4.23 -19.87 -9.27
C ALA A 202 -3.77 -18.41 -9.14
N GLY A 203 -4.39 -17.48 -9.89
CA GLY A 203 -4.14 -16.03 -9.76
C GLY A 203 -4.52 -15.48 -8.39
N ILE A 204 -5.71 -15.84 -7.89
CA ILE A 204 -6.18 -15.45 -6.56
C ILE A 204 -5.25 -16.00 -5.47
N VAL A 205 -4.99 -17.31 -5.50
CA VAL A 205 -4.21 -18.00 -4.46
C VAL A 205 -2.77 -17.48 -4.43
N SER A 206 -2.11 -17.34 -5.58
CA SER A 206 -0.71 -16.86 -5.63
C SER A 206 -0.56 -15.45 -5.04
N MET A 207 -1.49 -14.54 -5.36
CA MET A 207 -1.43 -13.16 -4.84
C MET A 207 -1.88 -13.05 -3.38
N LEU A 208 -2.82 -13.90 -2.93
CA LEU A 208 -3.17 -13.98 -1.52
C LEU A 208 -2.01 -14.54 -0.68
N VAL A 209 -1.26 -15.52 -1.18
CA VAL A 209 -0.07 -16.04 -0.49
C VAL A 209 1.01 -14.96 -0.37
N VAL A 210 1.28 -14.22 -1.45
CA VAL A 210 2.23 -13.10 -1.42
C VAL A 210 1.75 -11.99 -0.47
N GLY A 211 0.47 -11.61 -0.57
CA GLY A 211 -0.14 -10.59 0.29
C GLY A 211 -0.14 -10.98 1.77
N ALA A 212 -0.47 -12.24 2.07
CA ALA A 212 -0.43 -12.80 3.41
C ALA A 212 1.00 -12.89 3.94
N GLY A 213 1.97 -13.32 3.12
CA GLY A 213 3.39 -13.38 3.49
C GLY A 213 3.93 -12.01 3.88
N VAL A 214 3.64 -10.98 3.07
CA VAL A 214 3.99 -9.59 3.38
C VAL A 214 3.26 -9.10 4.64
N GLY A 215 1.97 -9.43 4.80
CA GLY A 215 1.18 -9.07 5.97
C GLY A 215 1.74 -9.67 7.27
N VAL A 216 2.07 -10.96 7.24
CA VAL A 216 2.70 -11.70 8.34
C VAL A 216 4.06 -11.13 8.67
N TRP A 217 4.90 -10.82 7.68
CA TRP A 217 6.18 -10.15 7.91
C TRP A 217 5.96 -8.84 8.67
N LYS A 218 5.11 -7.95 8.16
CA LYS A 218 4.83 -6.65 8.80
C LYS A 218 4.29 -6.83 10.23
N TYR A 219 3.47 -7.84 10.47
CA TYR A 219 2.96 -8.16 11.80
C TYR A 219 4.05 -8.65 12.76
N VAL A 220 4.94 -9.53 12.31
CA VAL A 220 6.08 -10.00 13.10
C VAL A 220 7.01 -8.83 13.44
N GLU A 221 7.27 -7.95 12.48
CA GLU A 221 8.10 -6.77 12.69
C GLU A 221 7.47 -5.80 13.70
N TYR A 222 6.15 -5.60 13.64
CA TYR A 222 5.41 -4.84 14.64
C TYR A 222 5.53 -5.45 16.04
N ARG A 223 5.35 -6.77 16.18
CA ARG A 223 5.48 -7.48 17.47
C ARG A 223 6.89 -7.36 18.04
N ARG A 224 7.93 -7.54 17.24
CA ARG A 224 9.33 -7.37 17.68
C ARG A 224 9.60 -5.97 18.21
N ARG A 225 9.03 -4.94 17.60
CA ARG A 225 9.16 -3.54 18.04
C ARG A 225 8.35 -3.21 19.29
N ALA A 226 7.29 -3.96 19.57
CA ALA A 226 6.45 -3.77 20.76
C ALA A 226 7.06 -4.41 22.01
N VAL A 227 7.78 -5.53 21.86
CA VAL A 227 8.46 -6.24 22.97
C VAL A 227 9.79 -5.58 23.36
N ALA A 228 10.41 -4.83 22.44
CA ALA A 228 11.67 -4.11 22.69
C ALA A 228 11.48 -2.71 23.34
N ARG A 229 10.28 -2.37 23.81
CA ARG A 229 9.96 -1.12 24.52
C ARG A 229 9.44 -1.44 25.91
#